data_AF-A0A836VS87-F1
#
_entry.id   AF-A0A836VS87-F1
#
_cell.length_a   1.000
_cell.length_b   1.000
_cell.length_c   1.000
_cell.angle_alpha   90.00
_cell.angle_beta   90.00
_cell.angle_gamma   90.00
#
_symmetry.space_group_name_H-M   'P 1'
#
loop_
_entity.id
_entity.type
_entity.pdbx_description
1 polymer ?
#
loop_
_entity_poly.entity_id
_entity_poly.type
_entity_poly.pdbx_seq_one_letter_code
_entity_poly.pdbx_strand_id
1 'polypeptide(L)'
;MFDPGSRAEEHYNTVRRKVEEVIDPKKITYMIVHHQDPDLCASLPLFEEIVSPDVKIVAQLRTSLFIPYYGTKSEVIAVDDGDVLELKSGRKFIFVTTPYVHFAGSMVTYDEKTKTLFSSDIFAAFSINWTLYADENEYYIEAFKAFTEPYIGCKKPLLSALEKASKVPIERICPQHGSIIDKDIGKYIEAAKNLDVGAWL
;
A
#
# COMPACT_ATOMS: atom_id res chain seq x y z
N MET A 1 -1.94 -0.23 -11.31
CA MET A 1 -1.07 0.71 -10.58
C MET A 1 -1.46 0.64 -9.12
N PHE A 2 -0.51 0.73 -8.20
CA PHE A 2 -0.77 0.74 -6.75
C PHE A 2 -0.39 2.12 -6.22
N ASP A 3 -1.21 2.69 -5.32
CA ASP A 3 -1.00 3.96 -4.61
C ASP A 3 -0.37 5.07 -5.50
N PRO A 4 -1.14 5.63 -6.46
CA PRO A 4 -0.61 6.51 -7.50
C PRO A 4 0.06 7.79 -6.99
N GLY A 5 -0.18 8.16 -5.74
CA GLY A 5 0.65 9.11 -5.02
C GLY A 5 0.00 10.45 -4.74
N SER A 6 0.84 11.38 -4.28
CA SER A 6 0.48 12.77 -4.01
C SER A 6 0.25 13.59 -5.28
N ARG A 7 -0.61 14.62 -5.18
CA ARG A 7 -0.84 15.64 -6.21
C ARG A 7 0.29 16.67 -6.34
N ALA A 8 1.22 16.72 -5.38
CA ALA A 8 2.35 17.65 -5.43
C ALA A 8 3.05 17.56 -6.80
N GLU A 9 3.24 18.70 -7.45
CA GLU A 9 3.63 18.76 -8.87
C GLU A 9 4.91 17.95 -9.15
N GLU A 10 5.92 18.10 -8.30
CA GLU A 10 7.18 17.36 -8.41
C GLU A 10 6.98 15.84 -8.28
N HIS A 11 6.16 15.41 -7.32
CA HIS A 11 5.87 13.99 -7.09
C HIS A 11 5.08 13.40 -8.27
N TYR A 12 3.97 14.03 -8.65
CA TYR A 12 3.11 13.56 -9.74
C TYR A 12 3.89 13.47 -11.06
N ASN A 13 4.61 14.53 -11.44
CA ASN A 13 5.38 14.55 -12.69
C ASN A 13 6.47 13.48 -12.69
N THR A 14 7.13 13.24 -11.55
CA THR A 14 8.14 12.18 -11.42
C THR A 14 7.54 10.79 -11.59
N VAL A 15 6.43 10.50 -10.90
CA VAL A 15 5.76 9.19 -10.98
C VAL A 15 5.20 8.98 -12.39
N ARG A 16 4.51 9.96 -12.95
CA ARG A 16 3.97 9.92 -14.32
C ARG A 16 5.06 9.56 -15.33
N ARG A 17 6.18 10.28 -15.31
CA ARG A 17 7.31 10.01 -16.23
C ARG A 17 7.82 8.57 -16.09
N LYS A 18 8.02 8.09 -14.86
CA LYS A 18 8.47 6.71 -14.60
C LYS A 18 7.47 5.66 -15.07
N VAL A 19 6.17 5.95 -14.99
CA VAL A 19 5.12 5.07 -15.53
C VAL A 19 5.21 5.02 -17.06
N GLU A 20 5.30 6.17 -17.72
CA GLU A 20 5.41 6.28 -19.18
C GLU A 20 6.68 5.58 -19.73
N GLU A 21 7.75 5.51 -18.94
CA GLU A 21 8.98 4.77 -19.28
C GLU A 21 8.79 3.24 -19.28
N VAL A 22 7.81 2.71 -18.55
CA VAL A 22 7.61 1.26 -18.34
C VAL A 22 6.41 0.72 -19.12
N ILE A 23 5.36 1.53 -19.29
CA ILE A 23 4.12 1.14 -19.96
C ILE A 23 3.41 2.34 -20.58
N ASP A 24 2.74 2.13 -21.72
CA ASP A 24 1.74 3.07 -22.21
C ASP A 24 0.63 3.24 -21.16
N PRO A 25 0.44 4.45 -20.58
CA PRO A 25 -0.56 4.67 -19.52
C PRO A 25 -1.96 4.21 -19.91
N LYS A 26 -2.34 4.25 -21.19
CA LYS A 26 -3.65 3.78 -21.67
C LYS A 26 -3.90 2.28 -21.46
N LYS A 27 -2.85 1.51 -21.18
CA LYS A 27 -2.94 0.07 -20.85
C LYS A 27 -3.22 -0.17 -19.36
N ILE A 28 -3.18 0.85 -18.52
CA ILE A 28 -3.51 0.74 -17.10
C ILE A 28 -5.04 0.70 -16.95
N THR A 29 -5.57 -0.45 -16.54
CA THR A 29 -7.01 -0.66 -16.37
C THR A 29 -7.48 -0.65 -14.91
N TYR A 30 -6.54 -0.68 -13.96
CA TYR A 30 -6.85 -0.62 -12.52
C TYR A 30 -5.85 0.27 -11.78
N MET A 31 -6.37 1.10 -10.88
CA MET A 31 -5.61 1.79 -9.83
C MET A 31 -6.09 1.27 -8.48
N ILE A 32 -5.20 0.67 -7.70
CA ILE A 32 -5.50 0.12 -6.37
C ILE A 32 -4.97 1.12 -5.34
N VAL A 33 -5.78 1.50 -4.37
CA VAL A 33 -5.39 2.39 -3.26
C VAL A 33 -5.66 1.74 -1.91
N HIS A 34 -4.63 1.69 -1.07
CA HIS A 34 -4.69 0.91 0.18
C HIS A 34 -5.42 1.62 1.34
N HIS A 35 -5.44 2.95 1.36
CA HIS A 35 -6.24 3.79 2.27
C HIS A 35 -6.43 5.19 1.67
N GLN A 36 -7.21 6.04 2.35
CA GLN A 36 -7.69 7.30 1.78
C GLN A 36 -6.72 8.48 1.86
N ASP A 37 -5.47 8.31 2.32
CA ASP A 37 -4.62 9.46 2.56
C ASP A 37 -4.16 10.17 1.29
N PRO A 38 -3.92 11.50 1.36
CA PRO A 38 -3.61 12.30 0.19
C PRO A 38 -2.30 11.91 -0.50
N ASP A 39 -1.35 11.35 0.22
CA ASP A 39 -0.07 10.93 -0.35
C ASP A 39 -0.18 9.65 -1.19
N LEU A 40 -1.31 8.92 -1.11
CA LEU A 40 -1.65 7.79 -1.99
C LEU A 40 -2.67 8.19 -3.07
N CYS A 41 -3.67 8.99 -2.69
CA CYS A 41 -4.89 9.16 -3.48
C CYS A 41 -4.98 10.49 -4.24
N ALA A 42 -4.24 11.53 -3.84
CA ALA A 42 -4.50 12.87 -4.36
C ALA A 42 -4.15 13.03 -5.85
N SER A 43 -3.30 12.16 -6.41
CA SER A 43 -2.99 12.17 -7.84
C SER A 43 -3.98 11.38 -8.72
N LEU A 44 -4.95 10.66 -8.13
CA LEU A 44 -5.91 9.83 -8.87
C LEU A 44 -6.58 10.58 -10.04
N PRO A 45 -7.16 11.78 -9.88
CA PRO A 45 -7.80 12.50 -10.98
C PRO A 45 -6.83 12.90 -12.09
N LEU A 46 -5.55 13.15 -11.75
CA LEU A 46 -4.54 13.49 -12.75
C LEU A 46 -4.13 12.26 -13.56
N PHE A 47 -4.03 11.09 -12.93
CA PHE A 47 -3.79 9.84 -13.65
C PHE A 47 -4.97 9.43 -14.52
N GLU A 48 -6.22 9.64 -14.08
CA GLU A 48 -7.43 9.41 -14.90
C GLU A 48 -7.37 10.11 -16.27
N GLU A 49 -6.70 11.27 -16.38
CA GLU A 49 -6.57 12.01 -17.64
C GLU A 49 -5.68 11.32 -18.68
N ILE A 50 -4.76 10.43 -18.25
CA ILE A 50 -3.76 9.83 -19.12
C ILE A 50 -3.91 8.30 -19.26
N VAL A 51 -4.56 7.64 -18.31
CA VAL A 51 -4.74 6.18 -18.32
C VAL A 51 -5.92 5.74 -19.18
N SER A 52 -6.30 4.45 -19.10
CA SER A 52 -7.48 3.94 -19.80
C SER A 52 -8.74 4.73 -19.40
N PRO A 53 -9.62 5.12 -20.35
CA PRO A 53 -10.90 5.75 -20.02
C PRO A 53 -11.82 4.82 -19.22
N ASP A 54 -11.60 3.50 -19.29
CA ASP A 54 -12.33 2.48 -18.54
C ASP A 54 -11.59 2.05 -17.26
N VAL A 55 -10.59 2.83 -16.80
CA VAL A 55 -9.86 2.51 -15.58
C VAL A 55 -10.81 2.45 -14.40
N LYS A 56 -10.63 1.44 -13.55
CA LYS A 56 -11.35 1.30 -12.29
C LYS A 56 -10.44 1.57 -11.11
N ILE A 57 -10.97 2.23 -10.09
CA ILE A 57 -10.28 2.42 -8.82
C ILE A 57 -10.72 1.31 -7.88
N VAL A 58 -9.78 0.64 -7.21
CA VAL A 58 -10.08 -0.44 -6.26
C VAL A 58 -9.63 0.01 -4.88
N ALA A 59 -10.54 -0.05 -3.91
CA ALA A 59 -10.31 0.42 -2.56
C ALA A 59 -11.12 -0.40 -1.55
N GLN A 60 -10.69 -0.40 -0.29
CA GLN A 60 -11.51 -0.93 0.80
C GLN A 60 -12.82 -0.14 0.92
N LEU A 61 -13.92 -0.78 1.33
CA LEU A 61 -15.27 -0.19 1.43
C LEU A 61 -15.35 1.21 2.08
N ARG A 62 -14.65 1.45 3.20
CA ARG A 62 -14.68 2.75 3.87
C ARG A 62 -13.86 3.78 3.09
N THR A 63 -12.70 3.41 2.57
CA THR A 63 -11.88 4.28 1.72
C THR A 63 -12.59 4.63 0.42
N SER A 64 -13.31 3.69 -0.20
CA SER A 64 -14.04 3.93 -1.45
C SER A 64 -15.08 5.05 -1.35
N LEU A 65 -15.64 5.30 -0.16
CA LEU A 65 -16.56 6.41 0.08
C LEU A 65 -15.87 7.78 0.02
N PHE A 66 -14.57 7.85 0.30
CA PHE A 66 -13.79 9.09 0.28
C PHE A 66 -13.14 9.37 -1.08
N ILE A 67 -12.90 8.35 -1.89
CA ILE A 67 -12.25 8.50 -3.22
C ILE A 67 -12.93 9.57 -4.10
N PRO A 68 -14.28 9.63 -4.23
CA PRO A 68 -14.94 10.67 -5.03
C PRO A 68 -14.63 12.10 -4.60
N TYR A 69 -14.27 12.35 -3.33
CA TYR A 69 -13.95 13.69 -2.83
C TYR A 69 -12.61 14.22 -3.36
N TYR A 70 -11.76 13.37 -3.94
CA TYR A 70 -10.58 13.82 -4.68
C TYR A 70 -10.93 14.38 -6.07
N GLY A 71 -12.18 14.21 -6.54
CA GLY A 71 -12.63 14.63 -7.86
C GLY A 71 -12.45 13.57 -8.95
N THR A 72 -12.33 12.30 -8.55
CA THR A 72 -12.24 11.16 -9.46
C THR A 72 -13.56 10.92 -10.20
N LYS A 73 -13.48 10.42 -11.43
CA LYS A 73 -14.65 10.13 -12.29
C LYS A 73 -14.86 8.64 -12.54
N SER A 74 -13.83 7.84 -12.37
CA SER A 74 -13.85 6.41 -12.60
C SER A 74 -14.73 5.67 -11.59
N GLU A 75 -15.21 4.51 -12.03
CA GLU A 75 -15.88 3.56 -11.14
C GLU A 75 -14.95 3.15 -10.00
N VAL A 76 -15.45 3.23 -8.77
CA VAL A 76 -14.75 2.74 -7.58
C VAL A 76 -15.32 1.39 -7.18
N ILE A 77 -14.51 0.34 -7.29
CA ILE A 77 -14.82 -1.00 -6.81
C ILE A 77 -14.42 -1.06 -5.33
N ALA A 78 -15.42 -1.21 -4.46
CA ALA A 78 -15.21 -1.54 -3.07
C ALA A 78 -14.87 -3.03 -2.92
N VAL A 79 -13.80 -3.34 -2.18
CA VAL A 79 -13.38 -4.71 -1.83
C VAL A 79 -13.38 -4.92 -0.32
N ASP A 80 -13.53 -6.17 0.09
CA ASP A 80 -13.47 -6.63 1.48
C ASP A 80 -12.44 -7.75 1.66
N ASP A 81 -12.33 -8.28 2.88
CA ASP A 81 -11.34 -9.28 3.28
C ASP A 81 -11.45 -10.57 2.44
N GLY A 82 -10.35 -10.93 1.77
CA GLY A 82 -10.27 -12.14 0.96
C GLY A 82 -10.78 -11.99 -0.46
N ASP A 83 -11.30 -10.82 -0.85
CA ASP A 83 -11.68 -10.57 -2.24
C ASP A 83 -10.47 -10.69 -3.18
N VAL A 84 -10.74 -11.13 -4.41
CA VAL A 84 -9.71 -11.37 -5.42
C VAL A 84 -10.00 -10.55 -6.67
N LEU A 85 -9.02 -9.74 -7.08
CA LEU A 85 -8.98 -9.14 -8.41
C LEU A 85 -8.13 -10.02 -9.32
N GLU A 86 -8.79 -10.66 -10.28
CA GLU A 86 -8.12 -11.39 -11.36
C GLU A 86 -8.00 -10.51 -12.61
N LEU A 87 -6.76 -10.27 -13.05
CA LEU A 87 -6.49 -9.55 -14.28
C LEU A 87 -6.77 -10.44 -15.50
N LYS A 88 -6.96 -9.82 -16.68
CA LYS A 88 -7.09 -10.53 -17.97
C LYS A 88 -5.94 -11.50 -18.27
N SER A 89 -4.78 -11.29 -17.67
CA SER A 89 -3.60 -12.17 -17.80
C SER A 89 -3.66 -13.42 -16.92
N GLY A 90 -4.68 -13.58 -16.07
CA GLY A 90 -4.77 -14.61 -15.04
C GLY A 90 -3.96 -14.32 -13.77
N ARG A 91 -3.27 -13.17 -13.69
CA ARG A 91 -2.61 -12.72 -12.44
C ARG A 91 -3.67 -12.32 -11.42
N LYS A 92 -3.53 -12.79 -10.18
CA LYS A 92 -4.47 -12.57 -9.09
C LYS A 92 -3.87 -11.72 -7.99
N PHE A 93 -4.65 -10.75 -7.54
CA PHE A 93 -4.37 -9.94 -6.36
C PHE A 93 -5.43 -10.24 -5.30
N ILE A 94 -4.98 -10.59 -4.09
CA ILE A 94 -5.84 -10.90 -2.95
C ILE A 94 -5.80 -9.72 -2.00
N PHE A 95 -6.96 -9.22 -1.60
CA PHE A 95 -7.06 -8.10 -0.67
C PHE A 95 -7.24 -8.61 0.76
N VAL A 96 -6.50 -8.02 1.69
CA VAL A 96 -6.61 -8.33 3.12
C VAL A 96 -6.88 -7.03 3.85
N THR A 97 -8.01 -6.96 4.56
CA THR A 97 -8.39 -5.76 5.30
C THR A 97 -7.59 -5.66 6.60
N THR A 98 -7.14 -4.45 6.91
CA THR A 98 -6.28 -4.15 8.05
C THR A 98 -6.84 -2.98 8.87
N PRO A 99 -8.13 -3.01 9.26
CA PRO A 99 -8.80 -1.86 9.84
C PRO A 99 -8.06 -1.35 11.08
N TYR A 100 -7.90 -0.03 11.17
CA TYR A 100 -7.15 0.70 12.21
C TYR A 100 -5.63 0.47 12.19
N VAL A 101 -5.08 0.04 11.04
CA VAL A 101 -3.64 -0.10 10.81
C VAL A 101 -3.23 0.73 9.57
N HIS A 102 -3.30 2.06 9.60
CA HIS A 102 -3.76 2.91 10.70
C HIS A 102 -5.20 3.44 10.55
N PHE A 103 -5.80 3.35 9.36
CA PHE A 103 -7.18 3.79 9.14
C PHE A 103 -8.21 2.67 9.25
N ALA A 104 -9.42 3.03 9.68
CA ALA A 104 -10.57 2.13 9.69
C ALA A 104 -10.83 1.47 8.33
N GLY A 105 -10.48 2.16 7.23
CA GLY A 105 -10.62 1.69 5.85
C GLY A 105 -9.32 1.22 5.19
N SER A 106 -8.32 0.76 5.94
CA SER A 106 -7.06 0.32 5.32
C SER A 106 -7.09 -1.16 4.90
N MET A 107 -6.31 -1.47 3.87
CA MET A 107 -6.06 -2.83 3.39
C MET A 107 -4.64 -2.99 2.87
N VAL A 108 -4.22 -4.24 2.66
CA VAL A 108 -3.00 -4.61 1.93
C VAL A 108 -3.35 -5.50 0.75
N THR A 109 -2.48 -5.53 -0.25
CA THR A 109 -2.65 -6.39 -1.43
C THR A 109 -1.56 -7.44 -1.51
N TYR A 110 -1.94 -8.71 -1.65
CA TYR A 110 -1.03 -9.81 -1.89
C TYR A 110 -1.09 -10.24 -3.36
N ASP A 111 0.05 -10.22 -4.05
CA ASP A 111 0.18 -10.74 -5.40
C ASP A 111 0.61 -12.20 -5.37
N GLU A 112 -0.34 -13.09 -5.68
CA GLU A 112 -0.16 -14.54 -5.59
C GLU A 112 1.00 -15.03 -6.48
N LYS A 113 1.19 -14.40 -7.65
CA LYS A 113 2.20 -14.84 -8.62
C LYS A 113 3.63 -14.62 -8.14
N THR A 114 3.90 -13.47 -7.52
CA THR A 114 5.26 -13.09 -7.09
C THR A 114 5.46 -13.22 -5.58
N LYS A 115 4.42 -13.61 -4.85
CA LYS A 115 4.40 -13.67 -3.38
C LYS A 115 4.82 -12.34 -2.74
N THR A 116 4.44 -11.23 -3.40
CA THR A 116 4.73 -9.87 -2.93
C THR A 116 3.54 -9.34 -2.13
N LEU A 117 3.83 -8.84 -0.93
CA LEU A 117 2.87 -8.10 -0.12
C LEU A 117 3.07 -6.59 -0.35
N PHE A 118 2.13 -5.94 -1.03
CA PHE A 118 2.01 -4.49 -1.03
C PHE A 118 1.37 -4.08 0.29
N SER A 119 2.19 -3.69 1.26
CA SER A 119 1.80 -3.64 2.67
C SER A 119 1.23 -2.30 3.13
N SER A 120 1.07 -1.34 2.21
CA SER A 120 0.79 0.04 2.58
C SER A 120 1.76 0.50 3.69
N ASP A 121 1.24 1.08 4.76
CA ASP A 121 2.03 1.66 5.86
C ASP A 121 2.41 0.68 6.98
N ILE A 122 1.99 -0.59 6.90
CA ILE A 122 2.25 -1.57 7.98
C ILE A 122 3.75 -1.82 8.18
N PHE A 123 4.55 -1.72 7.12
CA PHE A 123 6.00 -1.87 7.14
C PHE A 123 6.72 -0.62 6.63
N ALA A 124 6.05 0.53 6.68
CA ALA A 124 6.63 1.80 6.28
C ALA A 124 7.78 2.20 7.21
N ALA A 125 8.81 2.83 6.65
CA ALA A 125 9.96 3.31 7.40
C ALA A 125 10.41 4.68 6.92
N PHE A 126 10.96 5.48 7.84
CA PHE A 126 11.71 6.67 7.44
C PHE A 126 13.01 6.30 6.73
N SER A 127 13.46 7.13 5.79
CA SER A 127 14.74 6.94 5.12
C SER A 127 15.40 8.29 4.83
N ILE A 128 16.57 8.52 5.45
CA ILE A 128 17.38 9.73 5.23
C ILE A 128 18.29 9.55 4.01
N ASN A 129 18.88 8.36 3.85
CA ASN A 129 19.68 7.95 2.69
C ASN A 129 19.01 6.75 2.04
N TRP A 130 17.93 7.00 1.30
CA TRP A 130 17.09 5.94 0.74
C TRP A 130 17.84 5.07 -0.27
N THR A 131 17.66 3.76 -0.12
CA THR A 131 18.01 2.72 -1.10
C THR A 131 16.74 1.97 -1.49
N LEU A 132 16.72 1.34 -2.67
CA LEU A 132 15.52 0.62 -3.13
C LEU A 132 15.17 -0.57 -2.23
N TYR A 133 16.18 -1.26 -1.70
CA TYR A 133 16.03 -2.42 -0.83
C TYR A 133 16.51 -2.07 0.57
N ALA A 134 15.76 -2.50 1.58
CA ALA A 134 16.08 -2.27 2.97
C ALA A 134 17.42 -2.90 3.32
N ASP A 135 18.28 -2.15 4.01
CA ASP A 135 19.52 -2.69 4.54
C ASP A 135 19.23 -3.70 5.65
N GLU A 136 20.05 -4.74 5.75
CA GLU A 136 19.94 -5.80 6.77
C GLU A 136 20.34 -5.33 8.19
N ASN A 137 20.60 -4.04 8.36
CA ASN A 137 21.06 -3.46 9.62
C ASN A 137 19.90 -3.17 10.58
N GLU A 138 20.21 -3.04 11.87
CA GLU A 138 19.21 -2.72 12.89
C GLU A 138 18.63 -1.31 12.73
N TYR A 139 19.36 -0.40 12.08
CA TYR A 139 18.93 0.98 11.88
C TYR A 139 17.63 1.08 11.08
N TYR A 140 17.47 0.28 10.02
CA TYR A 140 16.24 0.31 9.24
C TYR A 140 15.03 -0.20 10.04
N ILE A 141 15.21 -1.18 10.93
CA ILE A 141 14.14 -1.64 11.82
C ILE A 141 13.74 -0.54 12.81
N GLU A 142 14.70 0.19 13.37
CA GLU A 142 14.39 1.33 14.24
C GLU A 142 13.68 2.46 13.49
N ALA A 143 14.07 2.72 12.23
CA ALA A 143 13.37 3.68 11.37
C ALA A 143 11.94 3.24 11.01
N PHE A 144 11.71 1.95 10.85
CA PHE A 144 10.38 1.34 10.73
C PHE A 144 9.55 1.56 12.01
N LYS A 145 10.08 1.21 13.18
CA LYS A 145 9.37 1.41 14.47
C LYS A 145 8.99 2.87 14.68
N ALA A 146 9.96 3.78 14.46
CA ALA A 146 9.75 5.22 14.61
C ALA A 146 8.67 5.76 13.67
N PHE A 147 8.49 5.16 12.48
CA PHE A 147 7.40 5.49 11.58
C PHE A 147 6.07 4.93 12.09
N THR A 148 6.01 3.64 12.41
CA THR A 148 4.71 2.96 12.60
C THR A 148 4.10 3.16 13.99
N GLU A 149 4.90 3.24 15.05
CA GLU A 149 4.40 3.31 16.44
C GLU A 149 3.45 4.49 16.72
N PRO A 150 3.73 5.72 16.23
CA PRO A 150 2.85 6.86 16.46
C PRO A 150 1.50 6.79 15.73
N TYR A 151 1.42 6.02 14.65
CA TYR A 151 0.24 6.00 13.77
C TYR A 151 -0.80 4.96 14.21
N ILE A 152 -0.37 3.89 14.87
CA ILE A 152 -1.26 2.82 15.31
C ILE A 152 -1.67 3.06 16.77
N GLY A 153 -2.97 3.28 16.99
CA GLY A 153 -3.51 3.51 18.32
C GLY A 153 -3.74 2.24 19.15
N CYS A 154 -3.76 1.04 18.55
CA CYS A 154 -4.10 -0.18 19.29
C CYS A 154 -3.34 -1.40 18.75
N LYS A 155 -2.79 -2.21 19.68
CA LYS A 155 -2.04 -3.42 19.35
C LYS A 155 -2.91 -4.54 18.79
N LYS A 156 -4.17 -4.66 19.23
CA LYS A 156 -5.06 -5.75 18.82
C LYS A 156 -5.36 -5.76 17.30
N PRO A 157 -5.75 -4.62 16.67
CA PRO A 157 -5.90 -4.56 15.21
C PRO A 157 -4.62 -4.90 14.44
N LEU A 158 -3.46 -4.40 14.89
CA LEU A 158 -2.16 -4.71 14.30
C LEU A 158 -1.87 -6.21 14.31
N LEU A 159 -1.99 -6.87 15.47
CA LEU A 159 -1.74 -8.31 15.58
C LEU A 159 -2.69 -9.13 14.70
N SER A 160 -3.96 -8.72 14.61
CA SER A 160 -4.94 -9.35 13.71
C SER A 160 -4.54 -9.22 12.24
N ALA A 161 -4.12 -8.03 11.81
CA ALA A 161 -3.64 -7.80 10.44
C ALA A 161 -2.39 -8.64 10.12
N LEU A 162 -1.42 -8.69 11.03
CA LEU A 162 -0.21 -9.50 10.89
C LEU A 162 -0.51 -11.00 10.86
N GLU A 163 -1.45 -11.48 11.68
CA GLU A 163 -1.89 -12.88 11.68
C GLU A 163 -2.49 -13.24 10.32
N LYS A 164 -3.38 -12.40 9.76
CA LYS A 164 -3.94 -12.62 8.41
C LYS A 164 -2.85 -12.66 7.35
N ALA A 165 -1.92 -11.69 7.34
CA ALA A 165 -0.83 -11.63 6.38
C ALA A 165 0.12 -12.84 6.49
N SER A 166 0.29 -13.41 7.69
CA SER A 166 1.15 -14.58 7.91
C SER A 166 0.61 -15.91 7.35
N LYS A 167 -0.65 -15.93 6.86
CA LYS A 167 -1.27 -17.13 6.28
C LYS A 167 -0.83 -17.43 4.85
N VAL A 168 -0.12 -16.50 4.20
CA VAL A 168 0.41 -16.66 2.84
C VAL A 168 1.93 -16.61 2.86
N PRO A 169 2.62 -17.35 1.98
CA PRO A 169 4.07 -17.23 1.85
C PRO A 169 4.41 -15.84 1.30
N ILE A 170 5.35 -15.13 1.92
CA ILE A 170 5.79 -13.80 1.50
C ILE A 170 7.27 -13.88 1.11
N GLU A 171 7.59 -13.55 -0.14
CA GLU A 171 8.98 -13.45 -0.64
C GLU A 171 9.47 -11.99 -0.68
N ARG A 172 8.55 -11.02 -0.62
CA ARG A 172 8.88 -9.60 -0.60
C ARG A 172 7.75 -8.78 0.02
N ILE A 173 8.11 -7.77 0.79
CA ILE A 173 7.22 -6.73 1.28
C ILE A 173 7.57 -5.42 0.58
N CYS A 174 6.57 -4.80 -0.05
CA CYS A 174 6.66 -3.50 -0.71
C CYS A 174 5.80 -2.50 0.09
N PRO A 175 6.40 -1.76 1.04
CA PRO A 175 5.69 -0.72 1.75
C PRO A 175 5.47 0.51 0.86
N GLN A 176 4.52 1.36 1.26
CA GLN A 176 4.29 2.65 0.58
C GLN A 176 5.49 3.58 0.82
N HIS A 177 5.92 3.70 2.09
CA HIS A 177 7.08 4.51 2.47
C HIS A 177 8.30 3.64 2.77
N GLY A 178 9.49 4.14 2.39
CA GLY A 178 10.76 3.47 2.66
C GLY A 178 11.17 2.53 1.52
N SER A 179 11.82 1.43 1.90
CA SER A 179 12.50 0.49 1.02
C SER A 179 11.81 -0.87 0.98
N ILE A 180 12.02 -1.60 -0.12
CA ILE A 180 11.54 -2.97 -0.30
C ILE A 180 12.26 -3.90 0.68
N ILE A 181 11.51 -4.76 1.37
CA ILE A 181 12.06 -5.78 2.26
C ILE A 181 11.95 -7.13 1.55
N ASP A 182 13.06 -7.69 1.10
CA ASP A 182 13.13 -9.03 0.48
C ASP A 182 14.12 -9.98 1.16
N LYS A 183 14.70 -9.54 2.28
CA LYS A 183 15.53 -10.31 3.19
C LYS A 183 15.02 -10.16 4.61
N ASP A 184 15.33 -11.14 5.46
CA ASP A 184 14.96 -11.15 6.87
C ASP A 184 13.48 -10.84 7.13
N ILE A 185 12.58 -11.22 6.22
CA ILE A 185 11.13 -10.93 6.30
C ILE A 185 10.56 -11.37 7.66
N GLY A 186 10.99 -12.53 8.18
CA GLY A 186 10.62 -13.00 9.50
C GLY A 186 11.02 -12.02 10.63
N LYS A 187 12.21 -11.41 10.55
CA LYS A 187 12.69 -10.40 11.51
C LYS A 187 11.80 -9.17 11.49
N TYR A 188 11.38 -8.70 10.32
CA TYR A 188 10.45 -7.57 10.19
C TYR A 188 9.06 -7.90 10.70
N ILE A 189 8.53 -9.09 10.42
CA ILE A 189 7.26 -9.56 10.96
C ILE A 189 7.30 -9.65 12.49
N GLU A 190 8.39 -10.18 13.06
CA GLU A 190 8.58 -10.23 14.51
C GLU A 190 8.74 -8.84 15.11
N ALA A 191 9.46 -7.92 14.45
CA ALA A 191 9.54 -6.53 14.87
C ALA A 191 8.15 -5.87 14.89
N ALA A 192 7.34 -6.09 13.84
CA ALA A 192 5.98 -5.56 13.75
C ALA A 192 5.06 -6.07 14.88
N LYS A 193 5.16 -7.35 15.26
CA LYS A 193 4.41 -7.90 16.41
C LYS A 193 4.81 -7.26 17.73
N ASN A 194 6.07 -6.82 17.84
CA ASN A 194 6.65 -6.28 19.05
C ASN A 194 6.60 -4.75 19.14
N LEU A 195 6.03 -4.05 18.15
CA LEU A 195 5.83 -2.60 18.20
C LEU A 195 5.11 -2.16 19.49
N ASP A 196 5.55 -1.02 20.04
CA ASP A 196 4.95 -0.36 21.19
C ASP A 196 3.92 0.67 20.73
N VAL A 197 2.78 0.18 20.26
CA VAL A 197 1.69 0.99 19.70
C VAL A 197 0.66 1.36 20.76
N GLY A 198 -0.01 2.49 20.57
CA GLY A 198 -1.04 2.96 21.50
C GLY A 198 -0.51 3.55 22.81
N ALA A 199 0.80 3.74 22.94
CA ALA A 199 1.43 4.38 24.11
C ALA A 199 0.99 5.84 24.33
N TRP A 200 0.39 6.46 23.32
CA TRP A 200 -0.06 7.85 23.31
C TRP A 200 -1.57 8.03 23.51
N LEU A 201 -2.30 6.95 23.83
CA LEU A 201 -3.73 6.93 24.15
C LEU A 201 -3.97 6.57 25.62
#